data_AF-A0A2M9IF89-F1
#
_entry.id   AF-A0A2M9IF89-F1
#
_cell.length_a   1.000
_cell.length_b   1.000
_cell.length_c   1.000
_cell.angle_alpha   90.00
_cell.angle_beta   90.00
_cell.angle_gamma   90.00
#
_symmetry.space_group_name_H-M   'P 1'
#
loop_
_entity.id
_entity.type
_entity.pdbx_description
1 polymer ?
#
loop_
_entity_poly.entity_id
_entity_poly.type
_entity_poly.pdbx_seq_one_letter_code
_entity_poly.pdbx_strand_id
1 'polypeptide(L)'
;MPSAALKLRSPHYSCPHGPRRPSHPPVTPLTRPLTRRSTAHRHGPDPFERHVSSVESRNMSFETGGAAPREHRKLTDPKAMRAVAHPTRLALLEALSRREPLTATEAAEVVGESPTNCAFHLRTLAKYGFVEEAGGGTGRSRPWRRAHIGFTVDESDPAGAIAAAALSAVLWDSWLERIRKIGAMRYAFPEHWNKITSAAESVFYLTPEEAETFKAELTALLFRYRERLEDPSLRPEGAVAMELIQFTFPADALHTQED
;
A
#
# COMPACT_ATOMS: atom_id res chain seq x y z
N MET A 1 32.53 52.64 -24.66
CA MET A 1 33.12 52.81 -23.31
C MET A 1 32.30 51.94 -22.35
N PRO A 2 32.94 51.01 -21.59
CA PRO A 2 32.35 49.72 -21.28
C PRO A 2 31.73 49.55 -19.88
N SER A 3 30.98 48.44 -19.81
CA SER A 3 30.28 47.77 -18.70
C SER A 3 31.15 47.46 -17.47
N ALA A 4 30.57 47.63 -16.27
CA ALA A 4 31.16 47.20 -15.00
C ALA A 4 30.40 45.97 -14.45
N ALA A 5 30.98 44.79 -14.66
CA ALA A 5 30.53 43.53 -14.09
C ALA A 5 31.13 43.35 -12.69
N LEU A 6 30.26 43.11 -11.70
CA LEU A 6 30.60 42.82 -10.31
C LEU A 6 31.08 41.36 -10.20
N LYS A 7 32.40 41.15 -10.07
CA LYS A 7 33.02 39.84 -9.84
C LYS A 7 32.92 39.46 -8.35
N LEU A 8 32.10 38.46 -8.04
CA LEU A 8 32.13 37.76 -6.75
C LEU A 8 33.35 36.82 -6.71
N ARG A 9 34.24 37.06 -5.74
CA ARG A 9 35.43 36.24 -5.47
C ARG A 9 35.03 34.91 -4.81
N SER A 10 35.51 33.81 -5.36
CA SER A 10 35.52 32.50 -4.69
C SER A 10 36.72 32.41 -3.72
N PRO A 11 36.57 31.84 -2.51
CA PRO A 11 37.69 31.62 -1.62
C PRO A 11 38.49 30.38 -2.03
N HIS A 12 39.79 30.59 -2.30
CA HIS A 12 40.78 29.52 -2.40
C HIS A 12 41.01 28.90 -1.02
N TYR A 13 40.67 27.61 -0.87
CA TYR A 13 41.21 26.79 0.21
C TYR A 13 42.35 25.94 -0.33
N SER A 14 43.57 26.29 0.09
CA SER A 14 44.78 25.51 -0.12
C SER A 14 44.74 24.22 0.71
N CYS A 15 44.96 23.08 0.07
CA CYS A 15 45.07 21.77 0.73
C CYS A 15 46.53 21.54 1.15
N PRO A 16 46.85 21.25 2.43
CA PRO A 16 48.21 20.93 2.83
C PRO A 16 48.54 19.46 2.55
N HIS A 17 49.72 19.24 1.96
CA HIS A 17 50.32 17.93 1.72
C HIS A 17 50.46 17.11 3.03
N GLY A 18 49.76 15.97 3.09
CA GLY A 18 49.95 14.91 4.11
C GLY A 18 50.82 13.75 3.59
N PRO A 19 51.40 12.92 4.48
CA PRO A 19 52.56 12.09 4.18
C PRO A 19 52.25 10.78 3.43
N ARG A 20 53.31 10.21 2.82
CA ARG A 20 53.33 9.01 1.96
C ARG A 20 52.74 7.76 2.64
N ARG A 21 51.96 6.98 1.89
CA ARG A 21 51.45 5.65 2.27
C ARG A 21 52.59 4.63 2.44
N PRO A 22 52.56 3.76 3.47
CA PRO A 22 53.44 2.60 3.52
C PRO A 22 52.92 1.49 2.59
N SER A 23 53.86 0.81 1.93
CA SER A 23 53.66 -0.34 1.03
C SER A 23 53.15 -1.57 1.78
N HIS A 24 52.03 -2.15 1.32
CA HIS A 24 51.52 -3.43 1.81
C HIS A 24 52.38 -4.60 1.32
N PRO A 25 52.74 -5.58 2.17
CA PRO A 25 53.37 -6.84 1.72
C PRO A 25 52.34 -7.77 1.06
N PRO A 26 52.77 -8.72 0.20
CA PRO A 26 51.87 -9.56 -0.58
C PRO A 26 51.13 -10.58 0.30
N VAL A 27 49.82 -10.74 0.04
CA VAL A 27 48.96 -11.73 0.68
C VAL A 27 49.24 -13.11 0.10
N THR A 28 49.76 -14.04 0.91
CA THR A 28 49.92 -15.45 0.54
C THR A 28 48.58 -16.19 0.71
N PRO A 29 48.13 -17.01 -0.27
CA PRO A 29 46.86 -17.73 -0.15
C PRO A 29 46.98 -18.90 0.84
N LEU A 30 46.10 -18.92 1.84
CA LEU A 30 45.92 -20.06 2.75
C LEU A 30 45.05 -21.13 2.08
N THR A 31 45.69 -22.10 1.44
CA THR A 31 45.05 -23.37 1.06
C THR A 31 45.00 -24.30 2.28
N ARG A 32 43.81 -24.53 2.85
CA ARG A 32 43.54 -25.68 3.72
C ARG A 32 42.51 -26.59 3.04
N PRO A 33 42.75 -27.91 2.96
CA PRO A 33 41.79 -28.85 2.39
C PRO A 33 40.64 -29.11 3.38
N LEU A 34 39.40 -29.03 2.90
CA LEU A 34 38.21 -29.47 3.61
C LEU A 34 38.10 -30.99 3.52
N THR A 35 38.55 -31.70 4.56
CA THR A 35 38.21 -33.12 4.75
C THR A 35 36.76 -33.24 5.20
N ARG A 36 35.94 -33.85 4.35
CA ARG A 36 34.53 -34.19 4.56
C ARG A 36 34.40 -35.24 5.67
N ARG A 37 33.82 -34.90 6.82
CA ARG A 37 33.25 -35.88 7.76
C ARG A 37 31.74 -35.70 7.80
N SER A 38 31.07 -36.71 7.26
CA SER A 38 29.63 -36.91 7.32
C SER A 38 29.23 -37.33 8.73
N THR A 39 28.36 -36.56 9.37
CA THR A 39 27.56 -37.01 10.51
C THR A 39 26.10 -36.69 10.20
N ALA A 40 25.34 -37.76 9.94
CA ALA A 40 23.91 -37.70 9.68
C ALA A 40 23.14 -37.27 10.94
N HIS A 41 22.69 -36.01 10.96
CA HIS A 41 21.59 -35.62 11.84
C HIS A 41 20.27 -35.85 11.11
N ARG A 42 19.46 -36.77 11.63
CA ARG A 42 18.05 -36.94 11.26
C ARG A 42 17.32 -35.63 11.57
N HIS A 43 16.94 -34.86 10.54
CA HIS A 43 15.95 -33.79 10.67
C HIS A 43 14.57 -34.43 10.80
N GLY A 44 13.88 -34.12 11.90
CA GLY A 44 12.43 -34.26 11.97
C GLY A 44 11.75 -33.26 11.01
N PRO A 45 10.47 -33.46 10.67
CA PRO A 45 9.79 -32.65 9.68
C PRO A 45 9.73 -31.16 10.09
N ASP A 46 9.92 -30.28 9.11
CA ASP A 46 9.93 -28.82 9.21
C ASP A 46 8.61 -28.31 9.83
N PRO A 47 8.65 -27.43 10.86
CA PRO A 47 7.46 -26.80 11.43
C PRO A 47 6.61 -26.00 10.44
N PHE A 48 7.15 -25.59 9.28
CA PHE A 48 6.46 -24.72 8.31
C PHE A 48 5.49 -25.46 7.36
N GLU A 49 5.60 -26.77 7.17
CA GLU A 49 4.73 -27.51 6.23
C GLU A 49 3.35 -27.87 6.79
N ARG A 50 3.12 -27.78 8.11
CA ARG A 50 1.90 -28.33 8.73
C ARG A 50 0.66 -27.45 8.65
N HIS A 51 0.73 -26.23 8.13
CA HIS A 51 -0.41 -25.29 8.21
C HIS A 51 -1.05 -24.91 6.88
N VAL A 52 -0.53 -25.37 5.74
CA VAL A 52 -1.14 -25.06 4.43
C VAL A 52 -2.34 -25.96 4.11
N SER A 53 -2.44 -27.13 4.74
CA SER A 53 -3.53 -28.11 4.46
C SER A 53 -4.85 -27.87 5.23
N SER A 54 -4.95 -26.88 6.11
CA SER A 54 -6.15 -26.70 6.96
C SER A 54 -7.08 -25.58 6.52
N VAL A 55 -6.67 -24.71 5.59
CA VAL A 55 -7.47 -23.53 5.21
C VAL A 55 -8.48 -23.85 4.10
N GLU A 56 -8.30 -24.95 3.36
CA GLU A 56 -9.21 -25.35 2.27
C GLU A 56 -10.38 -26.26 2.68
N SER A 57 -10.56 -26.54 3.97
CA SER A 57 -11.63 -27.45 4.39
C SER A 57 -12.24 -27.06 5.74
N ARG A 58 -13.05 -25.99 5.74
CA ARG A 58 -14.15 -25.82 6.70
C ARG A 58 -15.24 -24.95 6.10
N ASN A 59 -15.97 -25.56 5.16
CA ASN A 59 -17.35 -25.17 4.86
C ASN A 59 -18.20 -25.67 6.05
N MET A 60 -18.37 -24.82 7.05
CA MET A 60 -19.30 -25.05 8.16
C MET A 60 -20.32 -23.91 8.13
N SER A 61 -21.52 -24.28 7.72
CA SER A 61 -22.74 -23.49 7.74
C SER A 61 -22.99 -22.94 9.14
N PHE A 62 -22.81 -21.64 9.30
CA PHE A 62 -23.37 -20.88 10.41
C PHE A 62 -24.47 -19.97 9.87
N GLU A 63 -25.71 -20.35 10.15
CA GLU A 63 -26.84 -19.44 10.08
C GLU A 63 -26.75 -18.46 11.26
N THR A 64 -26.17 -17.29 11.01
CA THR A 64 -26.33 -16.09 11.84
C THR A 64 -26.65 -14.95 10.89
N GLY A 65 -27.74 -14.22 11.15
CA GLY A 65 -28.23 -13.11 10.33
C GLY A 65 -27.34 -11.86 10.36
N GLY A 66 -26.07 -12.00 9.98
CA GLY A 66 -25.16 -10.92 9.61
C GLY A 66 -25.00 -10.88 8.10
N ALA A 67 -25.01 -9.68 7.51
CA ALA A 67 -24.74 -9.53 6.08
C ALA A 67 -23.41 -10.22 5.71
N ALA A 68 -23.39 -10.93 4.59
CA ALA A 68 -22.19 -11.61 4.10
C ALA A 68 -20.99 -10.65 4.06
N PRO A 69 -19.75 -11.13 4.34
CA PRO A 69 -18.54 -10.31 4.28
C PRO A 69 -18.46 -9.54 2.96
N ARG A 70 -18.11 -8.25 3.01
CA ARG A 70 -18.05 -7.43 1.79
C ARG A 70 -16.75 -7.74 1.06
N GLU A 71 -16.85 -8.16 -0.19
CA GLU A 71 -15.68 -8.59 -0.96
C GLU A 71 -14.88 -7.42 -1.54
N HIS A 72 -13.61 -7.69 -1.86
CA HIS A 72 -12.75 -6.78 -2.59
C HIS A 72 -13.08 -6.84 -4.09
N ARG A 73 -13.37 -5.70 -4.72
CA ARG A 73 -13.84 -5.66 -6.10
C ARG A 73 -12.69 -5.58 -7.10
N LYS A 74 -12.68 -6.42 -8.14
CA LYS A 74 -11.82 -6.22 -9.32
C LYS A 74 -12.48 -5.22 -10.29
N LEU A 75 -11.84 -4.10 -10.59
CA LEU A 75 -12.32 -3.10 -11.55
C LEU A 75 -11.83 -3.45 -12.95
N THR A 76 -12.79 -3.75 -13.82
CA THR A 76 -12.55 -4.00 -15.25
C THR A 76 -13.23 -2.95 -16.14
N ASP A 77 -14.29 -2.29 -15.67
CA ASP A 77 -15.01 -1.28 -16.44
C ASP A 77 -14.28 0.08 -16.47
N PRO A 78 -13.88 0.59 -17.64
CA PRO A 78 -13.23 1.89 -17.76
C PRO A 78 -14.09 3.07 -17.31
N LYS A 79 -15.43 2.95 -17.32
CA LYS A 79 -16.32 4.01 -16.81
C LYS A 79 -16.29 4.04 -15.28
N ALA A 80 -16.34 2.89 -14.62
CA ALA A 80 -16.16 2.79 -13.17
C ALA A 80 -14.79 3.31 -12.72
N MET A 81 -13.71 3.01 -13.47
CA MET A 81 -12.36 3.54 -13.18
C MET A 81 -12.33 5.08 -13.23
N ARG A 82 -12.84 5.67 -14.32
CA ARG A 82 -12.93 7.15 -14.45
C ARG A 82 -13.85 7.77 -13.40
N ALA A 83 -14.91 7.06 -13.02
CA ALA A 83 -15.76 7.51 -11.94
C ALA A 83 -14.97 7.59 -10.64
N VAL A 84 -14.28 6.54 -10.21
CA VAL A 84 -13.60 6.58 -8.91
C VAL A 84 -12.35 7.47 -8.89
N ALA A 85 -11.70 7.74 -10.04
CA ALA A 85 -10.49 8.57 -10.15
C ALA A 85 -10.61 10.05 -9.74
N HIS A 86 -11.76 10.52 -9.26
CA HIS A 86 -11.92 11.90 -8.83
C HIS A 86 -11.54 12.08 -7.36
N PRO A 87 -10.72 13.09 -7.00
CA PRO A 87 -10.22 13.27 -5.64
C PRO A 87 -11.30 13.26 -4.57
N THR A 88 -12.38 14.05 -4.74
CA THR A 88 -13.51 14.07 -3.79
C THR A 88 -14.17 12.69 -3.63
N ARG A 89 -14.22 11.86 -4.67
CA ARG A 89 -14.82 10.52 -4.60
C ARG A 89 -13.91 9.54 -3.86
N LEU A 90 -12.59 9.62 -4.06
CA LEU A 90 -11.63 8.86 -3.27
C LEU A 90 -11.68 9.27 -1.79
N ALA A 91 -11.72 10.58 -1.50
CA ALA A 91 -11.84 11.09 -0.14
C ALA A 91 -13.12 10.61 0.56
N LEU A 92 -14.25 10.58 -0.16
CA LEU A 92 -15.51 10.03 0.36
C LEU A 92 -15.42 8.53 0.66
N LEU A 93 -14.77 7.74 -0.22
CA LEU A 93 -14.55 6.32 0.03
C LEU A 93 -13.63 6.07 1.22
N GLU A 94 -12.62 6.92 1.40
CA GLU A 94 -11.72 6.88 2.57
C GLU A 94 -12.47 7.23 3.86
N ALA A 95 -13.30 8.28 3.85
CA ALA A 95 -14.14 8.65 4.99
C ALA A 95 -15.04 7.47 5.40
N LEU A 96 -15.72 6.86 4.42
CA LEU A 96 -16.60 5.70 4.64
C LEU A 96 -15.86 4.45 5.11
N SER A 97 -14.58 4.23 4.74
CA SER A 97 -13.82 3.08 5.27
C SER A 97 -13.44 3.23 6.74
N ARG A 98 -13.36 4.48 7.25
CA ARG A 98 -13.03 4.76 8.65
C ARG A 98 -14.28 4.79 9.52
N ARG A 99 -15.35 5.38 8.98
CA ARG A 99 -16.63 5.55 9.66
C ARG A 99 -17.74 5.40 8.63
N GLU A 100 -18.58 4.40 8.82
CA GLU A 100 -19.82 4.23 8.08
C GLU A 100 -20.93 3.76 9.04
N PRO A 101 -22.20 4.01 8.69
CA PRO A 101 -22.62 4.81 7.54
C PRO A 101 -22.42 6.32 7.76
N LEU A 102 -22.37 7.10 6.66
CA LEU A 102 -22.33 8.56 6.69
C LEU A 102 -23.41 9.16 5.80
N THR A 103 -24.08 10.20 6.28
CA THR A 103 -24.89 11.10 5.44
C THR A 103 -24.00 12.02 4.61
N ALA A 104 -24.57 12.67 3.58
CA ALA A 104 -23.83 13.64 2.78
C ALA A 104 -23.33 14.85 3.62
N THR A 105 -24.06 15.22 4.68
CA THR A 105 -23.67 16.30 5.60
C THR A 105 -22.50 15.88 6.48
N GLU A 106 -22.53 14.70 7.08
CA GLU A 106 -21.41 14.21 7.90
C GLU A 106 -20.16 13.98 7.04
N ALA A 107 -20.33 13.45 5.83
CA ALA A 107 -19.22 13.25 4.91
C ALA A 107 -18.58 14.60 4.50
N ALA A 108 -19.39 15.63 4.28
CA ALA A 108 -18.93 16.99 3.96
C ALA A 108 -18.04 17.58 5.06
N GLU A 109 -18.38 17.39 6.33
CA GLU A 109 -17.55 17.80 7.47
C GLU A 109 -16.19 17.10 7.47
N VAL A 110 -16.17 15.80 7.13
CA VAL A 110 -14.93 15.00 7.11
C VAL A 110 -14.04 15.37 5.94
N VAL A 111 -14.60 15.56 4.74
CA VAL A 111 -13.81 15.80 3.52
C VAL A 111 -13.55 17.28 3.21
N GLY A 112 -14.17 18.20 3.96
CA GLY A 112 -14.01 19.64 3.77
C GLY A 112 -14.73 20.19 2.53
N GLU A 113 -15.90 19.63 2.19
CA GLU A 113 -16.67 19.95 0.99
C GLU A 113 -18.11 20.40 1.35
N SER A 114 -18.89 20.84 0.37
CA SER A 114 -20.31 21.15 0.64
C SER A 114 -21.19 19.87 0.65
N PRO A 115 -22.24 19.79 1.49
CA PRO A 115 -23.16 18.64 1.50
C PRO A 115 -23.82 18.38 0.13
N THR A 116 -24.09 19.43 -0.65
CA THR A 116 -24.62 19.29 -2.01
C THR A 116 -23.62 18.61 -2.94
N ASN A 117 -22.34 19.00 -2.87
CA ASN A 117 -21.27 18.38 -3.66
C ASN A 117 -21.07 16.91 -3.25
N CYS A 118 -20.99 16.63 -1.95
CA CYS A 118 -20.89 15.26 -1.43
C CYS A 118 -22.08 14.39 -1.88
N ALA A 119 -23.31 14.89 -1.83
CA ALA A 119 -24.48 14.14 -2.30
C ALA A 119 -24.41 13.80 -3.80
N PHE A 120 -23.90 14.71 -4.64
CA PHE A 120 -23.68 14.44 -6.06
C PHE A 120 -22.63 13.33 -6.27
N HIS A 121 -21.51 13.41 -5.56
CA HIS A 121 -20.43 12.42 -5.66
C HIS A 121 -20.85 11.05 -5.13
N LEU A 122 -21.60 10.98 -4.02
CA LEU A 122 -22.13 9.73 -3.45
C LEU A 122 -23.11 9.05 -4.40
N ARG A 123 -24.03 9.79 -5.04
CA ARG A 123 -24.90 9.23 -6.10
C ARG A 123 -24.11 8.72 -7.30
N THR A 124 -23.05 9.42 -7.68
CA THR A 124 -22.17 8.96 -8.78
C THR A 124 -21.46 7.65 -8.39
N LEU A 125 -20.91 7.57 -7.18
CA LEU A 125 -20.30 6.35 -6.66
C LEU A 125 -21.31 5.20 -6.60
N ALA A 126 -22.55 5.47 -6.20
CA ALA A 126 -23.62 4.47 -6.15
C ALA A 126 -23.98 3.95 -7.53
N LYS A 127 -24.08 4.84 -8.53
CA LYS A 127 -24.31 4.46 -9.93
C LYS A 127 -23.29 3.44 -10.45
N TYR A 128 -22.04 3.54 -9.99
CA TYR A 128 -20.97 2.62 -10.39
C TYR A 128 -20.70 1.51 -9.36
N GLY A 129 -21.53 1.36 -8.33
CA GLY A 129 -21.47 0.25 -7.37
C GLY A 129 -20.31 0.35 -6.37
N PHE A 130 -19.87 1.55 -5.99
CA PHE A 130 -18.84 1.73 -4.94
C PHE A 130 -19.45 1.94 -3.56
N VAL A 131 -20.64 2.52 -3.50
CA VAL A 131 -21.39 2.77 -2.27
C VAL A 131 -22.85 2.38 -2.47
N GLU A 132 -23.54 2.13 -1.37
CA GLU A 132 -24.96 1.82 -1.35
C GLU A 132 -25.66 2.56 -0.21
N GLU A 133 -26.99 2.64 -0.28
CA GLU A 133 -27.79 3.24 0.78
C GLU A 133 -27.84 2.31 1.99
N ALA A 134 -27.54 2.84 3.17
CA ALA A 134 -27.60 2.06 4.41
C ALA A 134 -29.04 1.95 4.98
N GLY A 135 -30.01 2.63 4.36
CA GLY A 135 -31.40 2.71 4.83
C GLY A 135 -31.60 3.75 5.94
N GLY A 136 -32.86 4.06 6.29
CA GLY A 136 -33.18 4.92 7.43
C GLY A 136 -33.15 6.44 7.19
N GLY A 137 -33.02 6.92 5.95
CA GLY A 137 -33.06 8.36 5.64
C GLY A 137 -33.34 8.70 4.18
N THR A 138 -33.72 9.95 3.90
CA THR A 138 -34.01 10.46 2.55
C THR A 138 -33.22 11.73 2.22
N GLY A 139 -33.06 12.03 0.93
CA GLY A 139 -32.43 13.27 0.46
C GLY A 139 -30.99 13.45 0.98
N ARG A 140 -30.71 14.57 1.66
CA ARG A 140 -29.39 14.87 2.26
C ARG A 140 -29.10 14.07 3.53
N SER A 141 -30.14 13.61 4.21
CA SER A 141 -30.04 12.76 5.41
C SER A 141 -29.98 11.27 5.05
N ARG A 142 -29.90 10.92 3.77
CA ARG A 142 -29.71 9.55 3.30
C ARG A 142 -28.30 9.06 3.70
N PRO A 143 -28.20 8.02 4.54
CA PRO A 143 -26.91 7.48 4.93
C PRO A 143 -26.39 6.50 3.88
N TRP A 144 -25.07 6.55 3.66
CA TRP A 144 -24.35 5.74 2.68
C TRP A 144 -23.32 4.87 3.39
N ARG A 145 -23.05 3.69 2.83
CA ARG A 145 -21.98 2.78 3.25
C ARG A 145 -21.24 2.24 2.03
N ARG A 146 -20.04 1.70 2.21
CA ARG A 146 -19.31 1.07 1.09
C ARG A 146 -20.01 -0.20 0.63
N ALA A 147 -20.07 -0.41 -0.68
CA ALA A 147 -20.52 -1.70 -1.23
C ALA A 147 -19.42 -2.78 -1.10
N HIS A 148 -18.15 -2.36 -1.08
CA HIS A 148 -16.97 -3.22 -1.08
C HIS A 148 -15.91 -2.71 -0.09
N ILE A 149 -15.13 -3.63 0.49
CA ILE A 149 -14.02 -3.27 1.40
C ILE A 149 -12.88 -2.54 0.68
N GLY A 150 -12.74 -2.73 -0.63
CA GLY A 150 -11.67 -2.15 -1.45
C GLY A 150 -11.85 -2.53 -2.92
N PHE A 151 -10.92 -2.08 -3.76
CA PHE A 151 -10.88 -2.47 -5.15
C PHE A 151 -9.46 -2.60 -5.70
N THR A 152 -9.25 -3.52 -6.65
CA THR A 152 -8.03 -3.62 -7.46
C THR A 152 -8.32 -3.20 -8.89
N VAL A 153 -7.38 -2.58 -9.57
CA VAL A 153 -7.50 -2.24 -10.99
C VAL A 153 -7.01 -3.42 -11.82
N ASP A 154 -7.80 -3.87 -12.79
CA ASP A 154 -7.33 -4.77 -13.83
C ASP A 154 -6.69 -3.96 -14.95
N GLU A 155 -5.39 -4.09 -15.11
CA GLU A 155 -4.61 -3.41 -16.16
C GLU A 155 -4.37 -4.30 -17.39
N SER A 156 -4.91 -5.52 -17.40
CA SER A 156 -4.66 -6.50 -18.48
C SER A 156 -5.45 -6.22 -19.76
N ASP A 157 -6.56 -5.48 -19.69
CA ASP A 157 -7.40 -5.15 -20.85
C ASP A 157 -6.90 -3.86 -21.56
N PRO A 158 -6.44 -3.95 -22.83
CA PRO A 158 -6.02 -2.78 -23.59
C PRO A 158 -7.12 -1.72 -23.74
N ALA A 159 -8.40 -2.10 -23.76
CA ALA A 159 -9.51 -1.15 -23.89
C ALA A 159 -9.68 -0.28 -22.63
N GLY A 160 -9.20 -0.75 -21.48
CA GLY A 160 -9.23 -0.06 -20.19
C GLY A 160 -7.92 0.62 -19.80
N ALA A 161 -6.81 0.30 -20.46
CA ALA A 161 -5.45 0.70 -20.06
C ALA A 161 -5.29 2.21 -19.77
N ILE A 162 -5.86 3.10 -20.59
CA ILE A 162 -5.78 4.56 -20.36
C ILE A 162 -6.53 4.96 -19.07
N ALA A 163 -7.72 4.39 -18.84
CA ALA A 163 -8.50 4.69 -17.64
C ALA A 163 -7.87 4.08 -16.39
N ALA A 164 -7.30 2.88 -16.52
CA ALA A 164 -6.54 2.22 -15.47
C ALA A 164 -5.30 3.04 -15.09
N ALA A 165 -4.47 3.44 -16.06
CA ALA A 165 -3.29 4.27 -15.82
C ALA A 165 -3.64 5.62 -15.17
N ALA A 166 -4.70 6.29 -15.64
CA ALA A 166 -5.13 7.55 -15.04
C ALA A 166 -5.63 7.37 -13.59
N LEU A 167 -6.42 6.33 -13.32
CA LEU A 167 -6.86 6.01 -11.96
C LEU A 167 -5.67 5.67 -11.07
N SER A 168 -4.79 4.80 -11.56
CA SER A 168 -3.54 4.45 -10.90
C SER A 168 -2.81 5.73 -10.52
N ALA A 169 -2.47 6.62 -11.46
CA ALA A 169 -1.73 7.86 -11.18
C ALA A 169 -2.31 8.69 -10.02
N VAL A 170 -3.64 8.88 -9.99
CA VAL A 170 -4.32 9.59 -8.89
C VAL A 170 -4.17 8.86 -7.55
N LEU A 171 -4.26 7.52 -7.55
CA LEU A 171 -4.03 6.71 -6.34
C LEU A 171 -2.58 6.85 -5.86
N TRP A 172 -1.59 6.76 -6.77
CA TRP A 172 -0.17 6.93 -6.45
C TRP A 172 0.10 8.30 -5.82
N ASP A 173 -0.41 9.38 -6.41
CA ASP A 173 -0.23 10.72 -5.86
C ASP A 173 -0.84 10.86 -4.45
N SER A 174 -2.04 10.30 -4.25
CA SER A 174 -2.69 10.30 -2.94
C SER A 174 -1.89 9.51 -1.90
N TRP A 175 -1.38 8.33 -2.27
CA TRP A 175 -0.56 7.48 -1.43
C TRP A 175 0.77 8.15 -1.05
N LEU A 176 1.48 8.72 -2.03
CA LEU A 176 2.74 9.42 -1.80
C LEU A 176 2.55 10.63 -0.89
N GLU A 177 1.47 11.39 -1.06
CA GLU A 177 1.16 12.51 -0.19
C GLU A 177 0.89 12.06 1.27
N ARG A 178 0.16 10.96 1.45
CA ARG A 178 -0.09 10.38 2.78
C ARG A 178 1.20 9.89 3.44
N ILE A 179 2.06 9.21 2.68
CA ILE A 179 3.38 8.75 3.14
C ILE A 179 4.25 9.94 3.58
N ARG A 180 4.29 11.02 2.79
CA ARG A 180 5.04 12.25 3.14
C ARG A 180 4.54 12.87 4.45
N LYS A 181 3.21 13.00 4.62
CA LYS A 181 2.61 13.56 5.85
C LYS A 181 2.92 12.72 7.08
N ILE A 182 2.74 11.40 7.00
CA ILE A 182 3.04 10.48 8.11
C ILE A 182 4.54 10.48 8.42
N GLY A 183 5.39 10.46 7.39
CA GLY A 183 6.84 10.55 7.53
C GLY A 183 7.28 11.80 8.29
N ALA A 184 6.65 12.95 8.04
CA ALA A 184 6.94 14.20 8.74
C ALA A 184 6.49 14.18 10.22
N MET A 185 5.42 13.45 10.55
CA MET A 185 4.87 13.37 11.92
C MET A 185 5.45 12.21 12.75
N ARG A 186 6.21 11.29 12.15
CA ARG A 186 6.63 10.02 12.78
C ARG A 186 7.28 10.17 14.15
N TYR A 187 8.07 11.23 14.36
CA TYR A 187 8.78 11.47 15.62
C TYR A 187 7.88 11.91 16.77
N ALA A 188 6.66 12.35 16.46
CA ALA A 188 5.64 12.68 17.44
C ALA A 188 4.82 11.45 17.89
N PHE A 189 5.04 10.27 17.29
CA PHE A 189 4.33 9.05 17.68
C PHE A 189 4.90 8.46 18.97
N PRO A 190 4.07 7.76 19.77
CA PRO A 190 4.56 6.93 20.88
C PRO A 190 5.67 5.97 20.41
N GLU A 191 6.62 5.67 21.28
CA GLU A 191 7.85 4.94 20.93
C GLU A 191 7.58 3.62 20.18
N HIS A 192 6.60 2.84 20.64
CA HIS A 192 6.26 1.57 20.03
C HIS A 192 5.68 1.72 18.61
N TRP A 193 4.96 2.81 18.31
CA TRP A 193 4.48 3.12 16.95
C TRP A 193 5.58 3.71 16.08
N ASN A 194 6.44 4.58 16.62
CA ASN A 194 7.58 5.14 15.91
C ASN A 194 8.51 4.03 15.37
N LYS A 195 8.85 3.03 16.19
CA LYS A 195 9.72 1.89 15.80
C LYS A 195 9.21 1.09 14.59
N ILE A 196 7.89 1.02 14.40
CA ILE A 196 7.27 0.27 13.30
C ILE A 196 6.74 1.17 12.17
N THR A 197 6.76 2.48 12.36
CA THR A 197 6.42 3.46 11.33
C THR A 197 7.67 3.78 10.52
N SER A 198 7.99 2.89 9.59
CA SER A 198 9.16 2.99 8.71
C SER A 198 8.76 2.84 7.26
N ALA A 199 9.46 3.54 6.36
CA ALA A 199 9.53 3.15 4.97
C ALA A 199 10.68 2.14 4.85
N ALA A 200 10.39 0.96 4.30
CA ALA A 200 11.40 -0.04 3.99
C ALA A 200 11.40 -0.28 2.49
N GLU A 201 12.56 -0.09 1.87
CA GLU A 201 12.84 -0.57 0.53
C GLU A 201 13.54 -1.92 0.66
N SER A 202 13.13 -2.89 -0.16
CA SER A 202 13.76 -4.20 -0.21
C SER A 202 13.86 -4.63 -1.67
N VAL A 203 15.08 -4.97 -2.08
CA VAL A 203 15.38 -5.44 -3.44
C VAL A 203 15.84 -6.88 -3.33
N PHE A 204 15.18 -7.77 -4.07
CA PHE A 204 15.48 -9.19 -4.15
C PHE A 204 15.11 -9.70 -5.54
N TYR A 205 15.73 -10.81 -5.94
CA TYR A 205 15.55 -11.39 -7.27
C TYR A 205 14.53 -12.52 -7.21
N LEU A 206 13.53 -12.46 -8.08
CA LEU A 206 12.52 -13.51 -8.26
C LEU A 206 12.29 -13.72 -9.75
N THR A 207 11.93 -14.95 -10.13
CA THR A 207 11.26 -15.19 -11.42
C THR A 207 9.82 -14.65 -11.38
N PRO A 208 9.13 -14.51 -12.52
CA PRO A 208 7.71 -14.14 -12.55
C PRO A 208 6.82 -15.08 -11.71
N GLU A 209 7.06 -16.38 -11.76
CA GLU A 209 6.31 -17.40 -11.00
C GLU A 209 6.55 -17.27 -9.49
N GLU A 210 7.79 -17.01 -9.09
CA GLU A 210 8.14 -16.73 -7.69
C GLU A 210 7.52 -15.41 -7.20
N ALA A 211 7.44 -14.39 -8.06
CA ALA A 211 6.80 -13.12 -7.75
C ALA A 211 5.28 -13.24 -7.55
N GLU A 212 4.61 -14.05 -8.38
CA GLU A 212 3.20 -14.38 -8.20
C GLU A 212 2.95 -15.12 -6.88
N THR A 213 3.80 -16.11 -6.58
CA THR A 213 3.74 -16.88 -5.32
C THR A 213 3.94 -15.97 -4.11
N PHE A 214 5.00 -15.14 -4.13
CA PHE A 214 5.27 -14.17 -3.07
C PHE A 214 4.10 -13.20 -2.84
N LYS A 215 3.51 -12.69 -3.93
CA LYS A 215 2.32 -11.82 -3.86
C LYS A 215 1.13 -12.53 -3.22
N ALA A 216 0.89 -13.79 -3.58
CA ALA A 216 -0.19 -14.59 -3.02
C ALA A 216 0.00 -14.85 -1.51
N GLU A 217 1.20 -15.23 -1.09
CA GLU A 217 1.53 -15.47 0.32
C GLU A 217 1.40 -14.21 1.17
N LEU A 218 1.91 -13.08 0.67
CA LEU A 218 1.80 -11.79 1.35
C LEU A 218 0.34 -11.34 1.46
N THR A 219 -0.43 -11.54 0.38
CA THR A 219 -1.88 -11.28 0.39
C THR A 219 -2.60 -12.15 1.43
N ALA A 220 -2.26 -13.45 1.50
CA ALA A 220 -2.83 -14.36 2.49
C ALA A 220 -2.47 -13.96 3.94
N LEU A 221 -1.24 -13.47 4.17
CA LEU A 221 -0.82 -12.93 5.47
C LEU A 221 -1.68 -11.72 5.87
N LEU A 222 -1.90 -10.78 4.95
CA LEU A 222 -2.73 -9.59 5.20
C LEU A 222 -4.19 -9.98 5.46
N PHE A 223 -4.73 -10.95 4.72
CA PHE A 223 -6.11 -11.42 4.90
C PHE A 223 -6.41 -11.96 6.30
N ARG A 224 -5.42 -12.47 7.04
CA ARG A 224 -5.60 -12.94 8.44
C ARG A 224 -6.15 -11.86 9.38
N TYR A 225 -5.93 -10.59 9.07
CA TYR A 225 -6.38 -9.47 9.90
C TYR A 225 -7.66 -8.81 9.38
N ARG A 226 -8.21 -9.27 8.24
CA ARG A 226 -9.35 -8.62 7.59
C ARG A 226 -10.60 -8.61 8.45
N GLU A 227 -10.83 -9.66 9.24
CA GLU A 227 -12.05 -9.81 10.05
C GLU A 227 -12.19 -8.65 11.06
N ARG A 228 -11.08 -8.05 11.50
CA ARG A 228 -11.08 -6.87 12.38
C ARG A 228 -11.50 -5.58 11.67
N LEU A 229 -11.38 -5.52 10.35
CA LEU A 229 -11.92 -4.40 9.58
C LEU A 229 -13.44 -4.51 9.51
N GLU A 230 -13.96 -5.73 9.30
CA GLU A 230 -15.40 -6.00 9.16
C GLU A 230 -16.15 -6.00 10.50
N ASP A 231 -15.57 -6.59 11.54
CA ASP A 231 -16.14 -6.68 12.89
C ASP A 231 -15.28 -5.89 13.90
N PRO A 232 -15.73 -4.70 14.32
CA PRO A 232 -15.04 -3.91 15.34
C PRO A 232 -14.86 -4.60 16.69
N SER A 233 -15.70 -5.59 17.05
CA SER A 233 -15.61 -6.30 18.32
C SER A 233 -14.40 -7.24 18.41
N LEU A 234 -13.82 -7.63 17.27
CA LEU A 234 -12.63 -8.48 17.18
C LEU A 234 -11.32 -7.70 17.37
N ARG A 235 -11.38 -6.37 17.59
CA ARG A 235 -10.21 -5.51 17.76
C ARG A 235 -9.71 -5.58 19.21
N PRO A 236 -8.50 -6.09 19.46
CA PRO A 236 -7.94 -6.08 20.81
C PRO A 236 -7.75 -4.66 21.34
N GLU A 237 -7.69 -4.52 22.66
CA GLU A 237 -7.36 -3.25 23.30
C GLU A 237 -5.99 -2.73 22.79
N GLY A 238 -5.92 -1.45 22.46
CA GLY A 238 -4.71 -0.82 21.90
C GLY A 238 -4.46 -1.06 20.41
N ALA A 239 -5.32 -1.82 19.71
CA ALA A 239 -5.22 -1.96 18.26
C ALA A 239 -5.50 -0.63 17.54
N VAL A 240 -4.66 -0.29 16.57
CA VAL A 240 -4.85 0.87 15.68
C VAL A 240 -5.04 0.39 14.25
N ALA A 241 -5.73 1.21 13.44
CA ALA A 241 -5.82 0.97 12.01
C ALA A 241 -4.44 1.15 11.37
N MET A 242 -3.88 0.06 10.85
CA MET A 242 -2.62 0.08 10.11
C MET A 242 -2.92 0.12 8.61
N GLU A 243 -2.29 1.06 7.91
CA GLU A 243 -2.34 1.15 6.45
C GLU A 243 -0.99 0.68 5.89
N LEU A 244 -1.01 -0.33 5.03
CA LEU A 244 0.14 -0.81 4.27
C LEU A 244 -0.06 -0.45 2.80
N ILE A 245 0.85 0.36 2.25
CA ILE A 245 0.93 0.64 0.83
C ILE A 245 2.21 0.00 0.32
N GLN A 246 2.09 -0.91 -0.65
CA GLN A 246 3.22 -1.64 -1.21
C GLN A 246 3.23 -1.50 -2.73
N PHE A 247 4.42 -1.30 -3.26
CA PHE A 247 4.69 -1.35 -4.70
C PHE A 247 5.68 -2.46 -4.99
N THR A 248 5.44 -3.18 -6.08
CA THR A 248 6.35 -4.18 -6.60
C THR A 248 6.41 -3.96 -8.09
N PHE A 249 7.61 -3.69 -8.59
CA PHE A 249 7.90 -3.43 -9.99
C PHE A 249 9.29 -4.00 -10.31
N PRO A 250 9.57 -4.39 -11.56
CA PRO A 250 10.93 -4.75 -11.95
C PRO A 250 11.83 -3.52 -11.78
N ALA A 251 12.90 -3.62 -10.98
CA ALA A 251 13.80 -2.49 -10.72
C ALA A 251 14.39 -1.92 -12.02
N ASP A 252 14.68 -2.78 -12.99
CA ASP A 252 15.26 -2.40 -14.29
C ASP A 252 14.25 -1.73 -15.25
N ALA A 253 12.95 -1.73 -14.94
CA ALA A 253 11.92 -1.09 -15.78
C ALA A 253 12.06 0.44 -15.84
N LEU A 254 12.80 1.04 -14.90
CA LEU A 254 13.09 2.47 -14.89
C LEU A 254 14.15 2.88 -15.93
N HIS A 255 14.93 1.91 -16.42
CA HIS A 255 16.03 2.16 -17.37
C HIS A 255 15.64 1.93 -18.83
N THR A 256 14.41 1.48 -19.11
CA THR A 256 13.99 1.05 -20.47
C THR A 256 13.46 2.20 -21.36
N GLN A 257 13.74 3.46 -21.03
CA GLN A 257 13.29 4.65 -21.77
C GLN A 257 14.47 5.55 -22.20
N GLU A 258 15.59 4.97 -22.61
CA GLU A 258 16.63 5.68 -23.37
C GLU A 258 17.19 4.72 -24.42
N ASP A 259 16.51 4.60 -25.57
CA ASP A 259 17.06 4.19 -26.87
C ASP A 259 16.15 4.69 -28.01
#